data_AF-A0A3E0NXI8-F1
#
_entry.id   AF-A0A3E0NXI8-F1
#
_cell.length_a   1.000
_cell.length_b   1.000
_cell.length_c   1.000
_cell.angle_alpha   90.00
_cell.angle_beta   90.00
_cell.angle_gamma   90.00
#
_symmetry.space_group_name_H-M   'P 1'
#
loop_
_entity.id
_entity.type
_entity.pdbx_description
1 polymer ?
#
loop_
_entity_poly.entity_id
_entity_poly.type
_entity_poly.pdbx_seq_one_letter_code
_entity_poly.pdbx_strand_id
1 'polypeptide(L)'
;MRWLRKLLGLEPRTPEREAESEATRPIGWSSMAALLEELGHIADEHDELFDTDVRERIHEAADRRVVKAEPGYQVPTELGMFSPEGNERVRAALEVHLQRIAEVFDAFGLETEAERRRSFFNPKVRSDEGGYHVDDFFGHP
;
A
#
# COMPACT_ATOMS: atom_id res chain seq x y z
N MET A 1 -30.41 -32.93 -6.23
CA MET A 1 -30.12 -31.62 -6.87
C MET A 1 -28.95 -30.83 -6.25
N ARG A 2 -28.30 -31.26 -5.15
CA ARG A 2 -27.16 -30.53 -4.54
C ARG A 2 -25.80 -30.76 -5.24
N TRP A 3 -25.64 -31.91 -5.90
CA TRP A 3 -24.35 -32.33 -6.45
C TRP A 3 -23.96 -31.66 -7.79
N LEU A 4 -24.94 -31.11 -8.53
CA LEU A 4 -24.70 -30.45 -9.82
C LEU A 4 -24.15 -29.01 -9.70
N ARG A 5 -24.41 -28.31 -8.57
CA ARG A 5 -23.91 -26.94 -8.36
C ARG A 5 -22.41 -26.89 -8.04
N LYS A 6 -21.91 -27.91 -7.33
CA LYS A 6 -20.49 -28.06 -6.96
C LYS A 6 -19.57 -28.26 -8.17
N LEU A 7 -20.08 -28.87 -9.24
CA LEU A 7 -19.35 -29.10 -10.50
C LEU A 7 -19.31 -27.86 -11.42
N LEU A 8 -20.21 -26.89 -11.23
CA LEU A 8 -20.33 -25.70 -12.06
C LEU A 8 -19.70 -24.45 -11.44
N GLY A 9 -19.11 -24.53 -10.24
CA GLY A 9 -18.50 -23.38 -9.55
C GLY A 9 -19.51 -22.29 -9.15
N LEU A 10 -20.81 -22.60 -9.13
CA LEU A 10 -21.92 -21.68 -8.84
C LEU A 10 -22.36 -21.74 -7.37
N GLU A 11 -21.43 -21.94 -6.44
CA GLU A 11 -21.73 -21.67 -5.03
C GLU A 11 -21.54 -20.16 -4.79
N PRO A 12 -22.50 -19.47 -4.15
CA PRO A 12 -22.28 -18.10 -3.72
C PRO A 12 -21.07 -18.10 -2.79
N ARG A 13 -20.10 -17.23 -3.06
CA ARG A 13 -18.95 -17.03 -2.17
C ARG A 13 -19.52 -16.75 -0.78
N THR A 14 -19.23 -17.63 0.18
CA THR A 14 -19.75 -17.49 1.54
C THR A 14 -19.12 -16.25 2.18
N PRO A 15 -19.91 -15.29 2.71
CA PRO A 15 -19.39 -14.07 3.32
C PRO A 15 -18.52 -14.34 4.56
N GLU A 16 -18.63 -15.54 5.14
CA GLU A 16 -17.85 -15.98 6.31
C GLU A 16 -16.33 -16.02 6.05
N ARG A 17 -15.89 -16.33 4.82
CA ARG A 17 -14.46 -16.34 4.46
C ARG A 17 -13.86 -14.95 4.28
N GLU A 18 -14.66 -13.98 3.86
CA GLU A 18 -14.23 -12.58 3.71
C GLU A 18 -14.19 -11.90 5.07
N ALA A 19 -15.17 -12.16 5.94
CA ALA A 19 -15.24 -11.62 7.31
C ALA A 19 -14.10 -12.13 8.23
N GLU A 20 -13.71 -13.41 8.15
CA GLU A 20 -12.53 -13.93 8.90
C GLU A 20 -11.20 -13.33 8.42
N SER A 21 -11.10 -13.02 7.12
CA SER A 21 -9.93 -12.35 6.52
C SER A 21 -9.80 -10.90 6.97
N GLU A 22 -10.94 -10.22 7.17
CA GLU A 22 -11.00 -8.79 7.50
C GLU A 22 -10.67 -8.51 8.97
N ALA A 23 -11.12 -9.38 9.90
CA ALA A 23 -10.81 -9.28 11.32
C ALA A 23 -9.34 -9.57 11.69
N THR A 24 -8.55 -10.08 10.74
CA THR A 24 -7.14 -10.47 10.95
C THR A 24 -6.15 -9.47 10.33
N ARG A 25 -6.62 -8.37 9.75
CA ARG A 25 -5.75 -7.35 9.14
C ARG A 25 -5.05 -6.54 10.26
N PRO A 26 -3.71 -6.61 10.39
CA PRO A 26 -3.00 -5.77 11.35
C PRO A 26 -3.25 -4.29 11.04
N ILE A 27 -3.11 -3.39 12.02
CA ILE A 27 -3.24 -1.93 11.84
C ILE A 27 -2.39 -1.40 10.65
N GLY A 28 -1.24 -2.05 10.39
CA GLY A 28 -0.36 -1.71 9.27
C GLY A 28 -0.93 -2.06 7.90
N TRP A 29 -1.80 -3.07 7.82
CA TRP A 29 -2.58 -3.37 6.63
C TRP A 29 -3.59 -2.27 6.36
N SER A 30 -4.30 -1.78 7.38
CA SER A 30 -5.24 -0.67 7.21
C SER A 30 -4.55 0.63 6.77
N SER A 31 -3.35 0.90 7.30
CA SER A 31 -2.56 2.07 6.88
C SER A 31 -2.02 1.94 5.45
N MET A 32 -1.60 0.73 5.06
CA MET A 32 -1.20 0.46 3.68
C MET A 32 -2.40 0.55 2.72
N ALA A 33 -3.53 -0.08 3.03
CA ALA A 33 -4.74 -0.01 2.21
C ALA A 33 -5.21 1.44 2.03
N ALA A 34 -5.18 2.24 3.10
CA ALA A 34 -5.51 3.66 3.04
C ALA A 34 -4.51 4.47 2.19
N LEU A 35 -3.20 4.17 2.26
CA LEU A 35 -2.20 4.79 1.39
C LEU A 35 -2.48 4.47 -0.08
N LEU A 36 -2.75 3.21 -0.40
CA LEU A 36 -3.05 2.78 -1.77
C LEU A 36 -4.31 3.44 -2.31
N GLU A 37 -5.34 3.59 -1.47
CA GLU A 37 -6.58 4.28 -1.84
C GLU A 37 -6.33 5.77 -2.10
N GLU A 38 -5.57 6.43 -1.22
CA GLU A 38 -5.27 7.86 -1.37
C GLU A 38 -4.40 8.14 -2.59
N LEU A 39 -3.43 7.28 -2.89
CA LEU A 39 -2.65 7.34 -4.13
C LEU A 39 -3.54 7.11 -5.36
N GLY A 40 -4.52 6.20 -5.28
CA GLY A 40 -5.52 6.00 -6.33
C GLY A 40 -6.32 7.25 -6.63
N HIS A 41 -6.86 7.91 -5.60
CA HIS A 41 -7.59 9.17 -5.76
C HIS A 41 -6.72 10.30 -6.31
N ILE A 42 -5.44 10.35 -5.93
CA ILE A 42 -4.50 11.32 -6.52
C ILE A 42 -4.29 11.00 -8.00
N ALA A 43 -4.16 9.71 -8.35
CA ALA A 43 -3.95 9.26 -9.72
C ALA A 43 -5.11 9.64 -10.65
N ASP A 44 -6.36 9.64 -10.15
CA ASP A 44 -7.55 10.05 -10.91
C ASP A 44 -7.48 11.51 -11.40
N GLU A 45 -6.71 12.36 -10.71
CA GLU A 45 -6.53 13.77 -11.04
C GLU A 45 -5.13 14.06 -11.63
N HIS A 46 -4.17 13.18 -11.37
CA HIS A 46 -2.75 13.32 -11.67
C HIS A 46 -2.16 12.03 -12.25
N ASP A 47 -2.45 11.75 -13.53
CA ASP A 47 -1.97 10.57 -14.26
C ASP A 47 -0.43 10.42 -14.23
N GLU A 48 0.32 11.51 -14.03
CA GLU A 48 1.78 11.48 -13.91
C GLU A 48 2.27 10.66 -12.70
N LEU A 49 1.38 10.30 -11.76
CA LEU A 49 1.72 9.40 -10.66
C LEU A 49 2.22 8.04 -11.15
N PHE A 50 1.82 7.62 -12.34
CA PHE A 50 2.27 6.38 -12.97
C PHE A 50 3.57 6.53 -13.77
N ASP A 51 4.13 7.74 -13.86
CA ASP A 51 5.42 7.96 -14.50
C ASP A 51 6.51 7.18 -13.77
N THR A 52 7.49 6.66 -14.52
CA THR A 52 8.56 5.83 -13.97
C THR A 52 9.38 6.61 -12.95
N ASP A 53 9.72 7.86 -13.26
CA ASP A 53 10.54 8.72 -12.40
C ASP A 53 9.83 9.08 -11.10
N VAL A 54 8.50 9.19 -11.13
CA VAL A 54 7.67 9.44 -9.95
C VAL A 54 7.58 8.18 -9.09
N ARG A 55 7.25 7.03 -9.69
CA ARG A 55 7.14 5.75 -8.97
C ARG A 55 8.46 5.33 -8.32
N GLU A 56 9.60 5.58 -8.96
CA GLU A 56 10.92 5.34 -8.37
C GLU A 56 11.16 6.19 -7.12
N ARG A 57 10.76 7.47 -7.13
CA ARG A 57 10.89 8.35 -5.96
C ARG A 57 9.95 7.95 -4.82
N ILE A 58 8.72 7.54 -5.16
CA ILE A 58 7.75 7.00 -4.20
C ILE A 58 8.28 5.70 -3.57
N HIS A 59 8.84 4.81 -4.40
CA HIS A 59 9.51 3.59 -3.93
C HIS A 59 10.66 3.94 -2.97
N GLU A 60 11.55 4.85 -3.34
CA GLU A 60 12.68 5.24 -2.50
C GLU A 60 12.20 5.79 -1.15
N ALA A 61 11.13 6.60 -1.13
CA ALA A 61 10.57 7.12 0.10
C ALA A 61 10.05 6.03 1.03
N ALA A 62 9.32 5.05 0.49
CA ALA A 62 8.87 3.88 1.25
C ALA A 62 10.04 3.02 1.74
N ASP A 63 11.02 2.76 0.87
CA ASP A 63 12.18 1.94 1.18
C ASP A 63 13.01 2.54 2.32
N ARG A 64 13.33 3.84 2.24
CA ARG A 64 14.13 4.53 3.25
C ARG A 64 13.38 4.71 4.56
N ARG A 65 12.11 5.13 4.50
CA ARG A 65 11.32 5.40 5.71
C ARG A 65 10.92 4.14 6.46
N VAL A 66 10.42 3.13 5.75
CA VAL A 66 9.77 1.97 6.36
C VAL A 66 10.69 0.76 6.37
N VAL A 67 11.27 0.42 5.21
CA VAL A 67 12.01 -0.84 5.04
C VAL A 67 13.39 -0.78 5.71
N LYS A 68 14.17 0.27 5.42
CA LYS A 68 15.49 0.53 6.03
C LYS A 68 15.40 1.25 7.38
N ALA A 69 14.23 1.82 7.70
CA ALA A 69 14.01 2.56 8.94
C ALA A 69 15.05 3.68 9.17
N GLU A 70 15.42 4.40 8.10
CA GLU A 70 16.51 5.38 8.14
C GLU A 70 16.18 6.53 9.12
N PRO A 71 16.97 6.70 10.21
CA PRO A 71 16.67 7.72 11.21
C PRO A 71 16.68 9.13 10.63
N GLY A 72 15.60 9.88 10.88
CA GLY A 72 15.51 11.27 10.45
C GLY A 72 15.20 11.48 8.96
N TYR A 73 14.96 10.41 8.19
CA TYR A 73 14.55 10.55 6.79
C TYR A 73 13.26 11.36 6.65
N GLN A 74 13.22 12.26 5.67
CA GLN A 74 12.04 13.06 5.31
C GLN A 74 11.69 12.80 3.85
N VAL A 75 10.39 12.72 3.55
CA VAL A 75 9.93 12.57 2.17
C VAL A 75 10.30 13.85 1.39
N PRO A 76 10.94 13.74 0.21
CA PRO A 76 11.31 14.90 -0.59
C PRO A 76 10.10 15.78 -0.94
N THR A 77 10.32 17.09 -1.05
CA THR A 77 9.28 18.02 -1.54
C THR A 77 8.98 17.83 -3.03
N GLU A 78 9.97 17.37 -3.79
CA GLU A 78 9.88 17.11 -5.22
C GLU A 78 9.92 15.60 -5.48
N LEU A 79 8.78 15.05 -5.89
CA LEU A 79 8.57 13.66 -6.26
C LEU A 79 8.52 13.46 -7.78
N GLY A 80 8.76 14.51 -8.56
CA GLY A 80 8.77 14.45 -10.02
C GLY A 80 7.40 14.66 -10.67
N MET A 81 6.36 14.98 -9.88
CA MET A 81 5.05 15.30 -10.43
C MET A 81 5.12 16.58 -11.28
N PHE A 82 4.28 16.66 -12.32
CA PHE A 82 4.27 17.81 -13.24
C PHE A 82 3.69 19.08 -12.62
N SER A 83 2.92 18.92 -11.54
CA SER A 83 2.32 20.01 -10.80
C SER A 83 2.89 20.10 -9.37
N PRO A 84 3.10 21.31 -8.82
CA PRO A 84 3.41 21.49 -7.41
C PRO A 84 2.34 20.89 -6.48
N GLU A 85 1.06 21.01 -6.88
CA GLU A 85 -0.07 20.43 -6.15
C GLU A 85 0.01 18.90 -6.08
N GLY A 86 0.30 18.23 -7.19
CA GLY A 86 0.49 16.78 -7.22
C GLY A 86 1.63 16.35 -6.30
N ASN A 87 2.77 17.06 -6.32
CA ASN A 87 3.89 16.80 -5.41
C ASN A 87 3.46 16.93 -3.94
N GLU A 88 2.74 18.01 -3.60
CA GLU A 88 2.28 18.24 -2.24
C GLU A 88 1.31 17.16 -1.76
N ARG A 89 0.34 16.77 -2.58
CA ARG A 89 -0.64 15.73 -2.26
C ARG A 89 0.01 14.37 -2.03
N VAL A 90 0.88 13.94 -2.96
CA VAL A 90 1.59 12.65 -2.82
C VAL A 90 2.50 12.66 -1.59
N ARG A 91 3.25 13.75 -1.38
CA ARG A 91 4.13 13.90 -0.22
C ARG A 91 3.34 13.81 1.09
N ALA A 92 2.21 14.51 1.19
CA ALA A 92 1.37 14.50 2.38
C ALA A 92 0.84 13.07 2.69
N ALA A 93 0.36 12.36 1.67
CA ALA A 93 -0.09 10.98 1.81
C ALA A 93 1.05 10.06 2.31
N LEU A 94 2.24 10.17 1.69
CA LEU A 94 3.40 9.37 2.10
C LEU A 94 3.84 9.68 3.53
N GLU A 95 3.93 10.96 3.92
CA GLU A 95 4.35 11.35 5.28
C GLU A 95 3.43 10.77 6.35
N VAL A 96 2.11 10.85 6.13
CA VAL A 96 1.11 10.35 7.10
C VAL A 96 1.12 8.83 7.20
N HIS A 97 1.03 8.14 6.07
CA HIS A 97 0.82 6.69 6.09
C HIS A 97 2.12 5.91 6.30
N LEU A 98 3.25 6.33 5.72
CA LEU A 98 4.53 5.66 5.96
C LEU A 98 4.95 5.77 7.42
N GLN A 99 4.64 6.88 8.09
CA GLN A 99 4.86 7.00 9.53
C GLN A 99 4.05 5.97 10.32
N ARG A 100 2.74 5.84 10.05
CA ARG A 100 1.88 4.86 10.72
C ARG A 100 2.32 3.43 10.45
N ILE A 101 2.72 3.13 9.22
CA ILE A 101 3.23 1.80 8.85
C ILE A 101 4.52 1.49 9.62
N ALA A 102 5.45 2.45 9.70
CA ALA A 102 6.68 2.29 10.47
C ALA A 102 6.40 2.05 11.97
N GLU A 103 5.50 2.82 12.59
CA GLU A 103 5.08 2.62 13.98
C GLU A 103 4.46 1.24 14.21
N VAL A 104 3.68 0.73 13.26
CA VAL A 104 3.16 -0.63 13.33
C VAL A 104 4.28 -1.65 13.22
N PHE A 105 5.22 -1.48 12.29
CA PHE A 105 6.34 -2.40 12.13
C PHE A 105 7.18 -2.49 13.41
N ASP A 106 7.40 -1.35 14.07
CA ASP A 106 8.07 -1.29 15.37
C ASP A 106 7.24 -2.00 16.46
N ALA A 107 5.93 -1.74 16.53
CA ALA A 107 5.04 -2.37 17.51
C ALA A 107 4.93 -3.89 17.36
N PHE A 108 5.09 -4.42 16.15
CA PHE A 108 5.09 -5.85 15.85
C PHE A 108 6.50 -6.49 15.91
N GLY A 109 7.54 -5.71 16.24
CA GLY A 109 8.91 -6.22 16.36
C GLY A 109 9.52 -6.64 15.02
N LEU A 110 9.17 -5.98 13.92
CA LEU A 110 9.83 -6.19 12.63
C LEU A 110 11.18 -5.45 12.64
N GLU A 111 12.22 -6.13 13.07
CA GLU A 111 13.54 -5.52 13.32
C GLU A 111 14.46 -5.53 12.09
N THR A 112 14.25 -6.47 11.16
CA THR A 112 15.14 -6.61 9.99
C THR A 112 14.57 -5.99 8.72
N GLU A 113 15.46 -5.50 7.84
CA GLU A 113 15.08 -5.00 6.52
C GLU A 113 14.29 -6.06 5.73
N ALA A 114 14.69 -7.32 5.81
CA ALA A 114 14.03 -8.42 5.09
C ALA A 114 12.58 -8.66 5.58
N GLU A 115 12.32 -8.56 6.89
CA GLU A 115 10.97 -8.67 7.45
C GLU A 115 10.09 -7.50 7.06
N ARG A 116 10.64 -6.28 7.13
CA ARG A 116 9.94 -5.05 6.75
C ARG A 116 9.62 -5.04 5.25
N ARG A 117 10.58 -5.38 4.39
CA ARG A 117 10.40 -5.50 2.93
C ARG A 117 9.31 -6.50 2.60
N ARG A 118 9.38 -7.73 3.15
CA ARG A 118 8.36 -8.77 2.94
C ARG A 118 6.96 -8.33 3.39
N SER A 119 6.89 -7.56 4.47
CA SER A 119 5.62 -7.07 5.02
C SER A 119 5.05 -5.90 4.20
N PHE A 120 5.92 -4.98 3.75
CA PHE A 120 5.53 -3.83 2.93
C PHE A 120 5.07 -4.27 1.54
N PHE A 121 5.85 -5.10 0.84
CA PHE A 121 5.53 -5.62 -0.49
C PHE A 121 4.67 -6.90 -0.44
N ASN A 122 3.78 -7.01 0.55
CA ASN A 122 2.91 -8.17 0.69
C ASN A 122 1.81 -8.13 -0.41
N PRO A 123 1.78 -9.08 -1.36
CA PRO A 123 0.87 -9.05 -2.50
C PRO A 123 -0.60 -9.26 -2.12
N LYS A 124 -0.87 -9.64 -0.87
CA LYS A 124 -2.24 -9.77 -0.39
C LYS A 124 -2.86 -8.44 0.02
N VAL A 125 -2.05 -7.41 0.26
CA VAL A 125 -2.55 -6.08 0.61
C VAL A 125 -3.10 -5.41 -0.65
N ARG A 126 -4.27 -4.80 -0.49
CA ARG A 126 -4.93 -4.01 -1.53
C ARG A 126 -5.73 -2.90 -0.88
N SER A 127 -6.00 -1.84 -1.63
CA SER A 127 -6.95 -0.80 -1.25
C SER A 127 -8.38 -1.39 -1.17
N ASP A 128 -9.25 -0.74 -0.41
CA ASP A 128 -10.58 -1.28 -0.12
C ASP A 128 -11.58 -0.99 -1.25
N GLU A 129 -11.56 0.20 -1.86
CA GLU A 129 -12.51 0.61 -2.89
C GLU A 129 -11.89 0.48 -4.30
N GLY A 130 -10.77 1.14 -4.56
CA GLY A 130 -10.10 1.11 -5.86
C GLY A 130 -9.47 -0.24 -6.25
N GLY A 131 -9.24 -1.12 -5.27
CA GLY A 131 -8.64 -2.44 -5.48
C GLY A 131 -7.16 -2.39 -5.87
N TYR A 132 -6.46 -1.28 -5.62
CA TYR A 132 -5.05 -1.09 -5.96
C TYR A 132 -4.14 -1.98 -5.12
N HIS A 133 -3.06 -2.45 -5.71
CA HIS A 133 -2.01 -3.24 -5.08
C HIS A 133 -0.73 -2.41 -4.85
N VAL A 134 0.17 -2.92 -4.00
CA VAL A 134 1.44 -2.23 -3.69
C VAL A 134 2.29 -2.04 -4.95
N ASP A 135 2.29 -3.00 -5.87
CA ASP A 135 3.08 -2.92 -7.11
C ASP A 135 2.57 -1.87 -8.09
N ASP A 136 1.30 -1.47 -8.04
CA ASP A 136 0.76 -0.39 -8.87
C ASP A 136 1.53 0.92 -8.66
N PHE A 137 1.89 1.24 -7.42
CA PHE A 137 2.58 2.50 -7.08
C PHE A 137 4.07 2.33 -6.73
N PHE A 138 4.43 1.25 -6.05
CA PHE A 138 5.79 1.04 -5.51
C PHE A 138 6.62 0.07 -6.35
N GLY A 139 6.05 -0.56 -7.37
CA GLY A 139 6.73 -1.57 -8.18
C GLY A 139 7.02 -2.86 -7.40
N HIS A 140 7.92 -3.68 -7.94
CA HIS A 140 8.30 -4.95 -7.33
C HIS A 140 9.58 -4.79 -6.47
N PRO A 141 9.69 -5.57 -5.37
CA PRO A 141 10.80 -5.52 -4.43
C PRO A 141 12.14 -6.02 -4.98
#